data_AF-A0AAV9ZC24-F1
#
_entry.id   AF-A0AAV9ZC24-F1
#
_cell.length_a   1.000
_cell.length_b   1.000
_cell.length_c   1.000
_cell.angle_alpha   90.00
_cell.angle_beta   90.00
_cell.angle_gamma   90.00
#
_symmetry.space_group_name_H-M   'P 1'
#
loop_
_entity.id
_entity.type
_entity.pdbx_description
1 polymer ?
#
loop_
_entity_poly.entity_id
_entity_poly.type
_entity_poly.pdbx_seq_one_letter_code
_entity_poly.pdbx_strand_id
1 'polypeptide(L)' 'SLARVDGLGQMLRKKTIRRRKYSVPRPNYLWHCDGHHKLILWGIVIHGFVDGYCRSV' A
#
# COMPACT_ATOMS: atom_id res chain seq x y z
N SER A 1 -15.35 -15.98 -13.06
CA SER A 1 -14.80 -14.70 -12.54
C SER A 1 -15.45 -14.40 -11.19
N LEU A 2 -14.80 -13.62 -10.32
CA LEU A 2 -15.35 -13.21 -9.00
C LEU A 2 -16.76 -12.59 -9.10
N ALA A 3 -17.10 -11.99 -10.25
CA ALA A 3 -18.43 -11.45 -10.52
C ALA A 3 -19.54 -12.53 -10.59
N ARG A 4 -19.16 -13.76 -10.95
CA ARG A 4 -20.07 -14.90 -11.09
C ARG A 4 -20.26 -15.66 -9.77
N VAL A 5 -19.36 -15.46 -8.80
CA VAL A 5 -19.34 -16.15 -7.51
C VAL A 5 -19.82 -15.23 -6.37
N ASP A 6 -19.52 -13.93 -6.44
CA ASP A 6 -19.89 -12.95 -5.40
C ASP A 6 -20.22 -11.58 -6.01
N GLY A 7 -21.41 -11.48 -6.60
CA GLY A 7 -21.89 -10.24 -7.21
C GLY A 7 -22.15 -9.13 -6.19
N LEU A 8 -22.65 -9.49 -5.00
CA LEU A 8 -22.96 -8.54 -3.92
C LEU A 8 -21.68 -7.99 -3.27
N GLY A 9 -20.72 -8.82 -2.91
CA GLY A 9 -19.44 -8.38 -2.34
C GLY A 9 -18.63 -7.54 -3.34
N GLN A 10 -18.77 -7.81 -4.64
CA GLN A 10 -18.17 -6.98 -5.68
C GLN A 10 -18.85 -5.61 -5.82
N MET A 11 -20.19 -5.53 -5.73
CA MET A 11 -20.92 -4.26 -5.68
C MET A 11 -20.57 -3.42 -4.46
N LEU A 12 -20.43 -4.06 -3.29
CA LEU A 12 -20.02 -3.40 -2.04
C LEU A 12 -18.58 -2.87 -2.12
N ARG A 13 -17.64 -3.65 -2.69
CA ARG A 13 -16.25 -3.22 -2.97
C ARG A 13 -16.15 -2.17 -4.07
N LYS A 14 -17.16 -2.06 -4.94
CA LYS A 14 -17.22 -1.07 -6.03
C LYS A 14 -17.39 0.36 -5.54
N LYS A 15 -17.67 0.59 -4.24
CA LYS A 15 -17.38 1.87 -3.55
C LYS A 15 -15.86 2.06 -3.52
N THR A 16 -15.32 2.33 -4.70
CA THR A 16 -13.90 2.47 -4.96
C THR A 16 -13.46 3.70 -4.19
N ILE A 17 -12.65 3.51 -3.17
CA ILE A 17 -11.95 4.62 -2.52
C ILE A 17 -11.19 5.33 -3.63
N ARG A 18 -11.62 6.56 -3.95
CA ARG A 18 -11.03 7.36 -5.03
C ARG A 18 -9.62 7.73 -4.57
N ARG A 19 -8.63 6.93 -4.95
CA ARG A 19 -7.23 7.16 -4.61
C ARG A 19 -6.85 8.55 -5.12
N ARG A 20 -6.43 9.44 -4.21
CA ARG A 20 -5.90 10.74 -4.60
C ARG A 20 -4.61 10.53 -5.38
N LYS A 21 -4.36 11.38 -6.39
CA LYS A 21 -3.03 11.47 -7.01
C LYS A 21 -2.06 11.95 -5.94
N TYR A 22 -1.21 11.05 -5.45
CA TYR A 22 -0.10 11.40 -4.59
C TYR A 22 1.03 11.96 -5.47
N SER A 23 1.65 13.07 -5.06
CA SER A 23 2.80 13.68 -5.73
C SER A 23 3.67 14.33 -4.67
N VAL A 24 4.98 14.20 -4.82
CA VAL A 24 6.00 14.80 -3.97
C VAL A 24 6.81 15.75 -4.86
N PRO A 25 7.24 16.93 -4.40
CA PRO A 25 7.80 17.96 -5.28
C PRO A 25 9.18 17.62 -5.88
N ARG A 26 10.02 16.82 -5.20
CA ARG A 26 11.38 16.46 -5.65
C ARG A 26 11.92 15.22 -4.92
N PRO A 27 12.95 14.54 -5.45
CA PRO A 27 13.65 13.45 -4.73
C PRO A 27 14.15 13.89 -3.36
N ASN A 28 14.18 12.97 -2.39
CA ASN A 28 14.63 13.20 -1.01
C ASN A 28 13.80 14.22 -0.21
N TYR A 29 12.64 14.66 -0.71
CA TYR A 29 11.77 15.60 0.00
C TYR A 29 10.95 14.90 1.09
N LEU A 30 10.58 13.64 0.88
CA LEU A 30 9.80 12.85 1.82
C LEU A 30 10.20 11.38 1.71
N TRP A 31 10.44 10.75 2.85
CA TRP A 31 10.75 9.33 2.95
C TRP A 31 9.60 8.60 3.66
N HIS A 32 9.20 7.46 3.11
CA HIS A 32 8.28 6.55 3.76
C HIS A 32 9.07 5.46 4.47
N CYS A 33 8.67 5.14 5.70
CA CYS A 33 9.16 3.98 6.45
C CYS A 33 7.97 3.07 6.74
N ASP A 34 8.10 1.79 6.43
CA ASP A 34 7.07 0.78 6.75
C ASP A 34 7.71 -0.43 7.44
N GLY A 35 6.95 -1.01 8.37
CA GLY A 35 7.35 -2.16 9.17
C GLY A 35 6.63 -3.42 8.71
N HIS A 36 7.39 -4.43 8.29
CA HIS A 36 6.87 -5.74 7.96
C HIS A 36 6.93 -6.69 9.16
N HIS A 37 5.77 -6.94 9.78
CA HIS A 37 5.67 -7.64 11.07
C HIS A 37 5.32 -9.14 10.95
N LYS A 38 5.31 -9.74 9.76
CA LYS A 38 4.91 -11.16 9.60
C LYS A 38 5.79 -12.14 10.40
N LEU A 39 7.04 -11.77 10.66
CA LEU A 39 8.02 -12.60 11.38
C LEU A 39 8.15 -12.21 12.86
N ILE A 40 7.24 -11.39 13.39
CA ILE A 40 7.34 -10.90 14.77
C ILE A 40 7.27 -12.03 15.81
N LEU A 41 6.58 -13.14 15.50
CA LEU A 41 6.54 -14.35 16.32
C LEU A 41 7.93 -14.99 16.51
N TRP A 42 8.85 -14.72 15.57
CA TRP A 42 10.24 -15.16 15.61
C TRP A 42 11.19 -14.04 16.09
N GLY A 43 10.63 -12.93 16.57
CA GLY A 43 11.41 -11.75 17.00
C GLY A 43 11.96 -10.90 15.85
N ILE A 44 11.53 -11.12 14.60
CA ILE A 44 12.06 -10.41 13.43
C ILE A 44 11.04 -9.41 12.89
N VAL A 45 11.47 -8.16 12.72
CA VAL A 45 10.71 -7.11 12.04
C VAL A 45 11.60 -6.48 10.97
N ILE A 46 11.10 -6.43 9.73
CA ILE A 46 11.83 -5.85 8.60
C ILE A 46 11.30 -4.44 8.35
N HIS A 47 12.17 -3.43 8.42
CA HIS A 47 11.80 -2.05 8.10
C HIS A 47 12.35 -1.67 6.73
N GLY A 48 11.49 -1.14 5.86
CA GLY A 48 11.86 -0.64 4.54
C GLY A 48 11.71 0.87 4.46
N PHE A 49 12.66 1.54 3.83
CA PHE A 49 12.63 2.98 3.58
C PHE A 49 12.59 3.26 2.08
N VAL A 50 11.68 4.14 1.65
CA VAL A 50 11.46 4.46 0.23
C VAL A 50 11.31 5.96 0.05
N ASP A 51 11.98 6.54 -0.94
CA ASP A 51 11.77 7.93 -1.33
C ASP A 51 10.38 8.10 -1.95
N GLY A 52 9.59 9.02 -1.39
CA GLY A 52 8.19 9.24 -1.77
C GLY A 52 8.02 9.87 -3.16
N TYR A 53 9.09 10.42 -3.72
CA TYR A 53 9.11 10.93 -5.09
C TYR A 53 9.21 9.80 -6.12
N CYS A 54 10.27 8.98 -6.07
CA CYS A 54 10.44 7.89 -7.04
C CYS A 54 9.58 6.65 -6.73
N ARG A 55 9.28 6.40 -5.45
CA ARG A 55 8.54 5.22 -4.95
C ARG A 55 9.15 3.89 -5.38
N SER A 56 10.44 3.90 -5.71
CA SER A 56 11.19 2.72 -6.09
C SER A 56 11.82 2.10 -4.84
N VAL A 57 11.57 0.81 -4.66
CA VAL A 57 12.24 -0.08 -3.70
C VAL A 57 13.42 -0.76 -4.36
#